data_AF-A0A5N5W376-F1
#
_entry.id   AF-A0A5N5W376-F1
#
_cell.length_a   1.000
_cell.length_b   1.000
_cell.length_c   1.000
_cell.angle_alpha   90.00
_cell.angle_beta   90.00
_cell.angle_gamma   90.00
#
_symmetry.space_group_name_H-M   'P 1'
#
loop_
_entity.id
_entity.type
_entity.pdbx_description
1 polymer ?
#
loop_
_entity_poly.entity_id
_entity_poly.type
_entity_poly.pdbx_seq_one_letter_code
_entity_poly.pdbx_strand_id
1 'polypeptide(L)'
;MRRTRHDPRYEVLPGTCKLCPNKVVYQQAAGADTRMATYRACRSCDFWLTCLGYMMLGDQDPDGRRVLRIDGRHYLTWTKDQGLPPEIGYAGSWVLHYTLLDDPRETVHATEEVWLMGTIPDHFRARMPDNAVFVPPG
;
A
#
# COMPACT_ATOMS: atom_id res chain seq x y z
N MET A 1 13.60 -15.26 23.31
CA MET A 1 12.87 -15.85 22.17
C MET A 1 11.38 -15.63 22.38
N ARG A 2 10.72 -14.77 21.58
CA ARG A 2 9.26 -14.57 21.66
C ARG A 2 8.56 -15.73 20.94
N ARG A 3 7.77 -16.53 21.66
CA ARG A 3 6.86 -17.51 21.06
C ARG A 3 5.80 -16.74 20.27
N THR A 4 5.79 -16.91 18.96
CA THR A 4 4.68 -16.51 18.09
C THR A 4 3.43 -17.25 18.53
N ARG A 5 2.37 -16.52 18.92
CA ARG A 5 1.06 -17.11 19.19
C ARG A 5 0.56 -17.73 17.88
N HIS A 6 0.29 -19.02 17.90
CA HIS A 6 -0.35 -19.72 16.80
C HIS A 6 -1.84 -19.31 16.79
N ASP A 7 -2.24 -18.50 15.81
CA ASP A 7 -3.67 -18.24 15.52
C ASP A 7 -4.16 -19.40 14.63
N PRO A 8 -5.13 -20.22 15.09
CA PRO A 8 -5.58 -21.42 14.39
C PRO A 8 -6.24 -21.14 13.02
N ARG A 9 -6.47 -19.87 12.66
CA ARG A 9 -6.95 -19.48 11.33
C ARG A 9 -5.86 -19.50 10.26
N TYR A 10 -4.58 -19.71 10.63
CA TYR A 10 -3.47 -19.64 9.70
C TYR A 10 -2.64 -20.94 9.70
N GLU A 11 -2.64 -21.63 8.56
CA GLU A 11 -1.70 -22.72 8.30
C GLU A 11 -0.36 -22.13 7.85
N VAL A 12 0.72 -22.47 8.55
CA VAL A 12 2.07 -22.03 8.17
C VAL A 12 2.57 -22.98 7.10
N LEU A 13 2.72 -22.49 5.86
CA LEU A 13 3.42 -23.28 4.84
C LEU A 13 4.92 -23.32 5.16
N PRO A 14 5.58 -24.47 4.96
CA PRO A 14 7.03 -24.54 5.03
C PRO A 14 7.65 -23.72 3.87
N GLY A 15 8.05 -22.48 4.15
CA GLY A 15 8.71 -21.63 3.17
C GLY A 15 8.91 -20.18 3.62
N THR A 16 10.06 -19.60 3.28
CA THR A 16 10.33 -18.17 3.42
C THR A 16 9.72 -17.42 2.25
N CYS A 17 9.22 -16.20 2.51
CA CYS A 17 8.78 -15.30 1.46
C CYS A 17 9.93 -15.06 0.45
N LYS A 18 9.64 -15.13 -0.85
CA LYS A 18 10.64 -14.83 -1.90
C LYS A 18 11.02 -13.36 -2.00
N LEU A 19 10.21 -12.46 -1.43
CA LEU A 19 10.35 -11.01 -1.55
C LEU A 19 10.95 -10.38 -0.30
N CYS A 20 10.88 -11.04 0.85
CA CYS A 20 11.59 -10.58 2.05
C CYS A 20 12.13 -11.77 2.86
N PRO A 21 13.40 -11.70 3.32
CA PRO A 21 14.07 -12.84 3.93
C PRO A 21 13.55 -13.24 5.32
N ASN A 22 12.75 -12.38 5.96
CA ASN A 22 12.44 -12.48 7.40
C ASN A 22 11.00 -12.89 7.72
N LYS A 23 10.17 -13.24 6.72
CA LYS A 23 8.77 -13.62 6.95
C LYS A 23 8.44 -14.97 6.31
N VAL A 24 7.80 -15.83 7.08
CA VAL A 24 7.22 -17.08 6.57
C VAL A 24 5.94 -16.79 5.78
N VAL A 25 5.61 -17.68 4.86
CA VAL A 25 4.34 -17.63 4.12
C VAL A 25 3.25 -18.21 5.02
N TYR A 26 2.31 -17.37 5.45
CA TYR A 26 1.11 -17.80 6.17
C TYR A 26 -0.01 -18.00 5.15
N GLN A 27 -0.63 -19.18 5.10
CA GLN A 27 -1.92 -19.39 4.44
C GLN A 27 -3.02 -19.25 5.48
N GLN A 28 -4.15 -18.63 5.14
CA GLN A 28 -5.34 -18.81 5.96
C GLN A 28 -5.89 -20.22 5.70
N ALA A 29 -6.22 -20.95 6.76
CA ALA A 29 -6.97 -22.20 6.67
C ALA A 29 -8.37 -21.82 6.15
N ALA A 30 -8.65 -22.23 4.90
CA ALA A 30 -9.75 -21.79 4.03
C ALA A 30 -9.53 -20.43 3.33
N GLY A 31 -9.14 -20.48 2.05
CA GLY A 31 -9.16 -19.31 1.16
C GLY A 31 -7.83 -18.57 1.02
N ALA A 32 -6.70 -19.29 0.94
CA ALA A 32 -5.44 -18.70 0.49
C ALA A 32 -5.68 -17.89 -0.80
N ASP A 33 -5.45 -16.58 -0.74
CA ASP A 33 -5.47 -15.74 -1.94
C ASP A 33 -4.50 -16.39 -2.94
N THR A 34 -5.02 -16.78 -4.12
CA THR A 34 -4.27 -17.50 -5.15
C THR A 34 -2.99 -16.75 -5.49
N ARG A 35 -2.98 -15.42 -5.31
CA ARG A 35 -1.83 -14.54 -5.49
C ARG A 35 -0.69 -14.80 -4.51
N MET A 36 -0.98 -14.91 -3.21
CA MET A 36 0.04 -15.18 -2.18
C MET A 36 0.72 -16.53 -2.42
N ALA A 37 -0.06 -17.55 -2.78
CA ALA A 37 0.44 -18.88 -3.11
C ALA A 37 1.27 -18.87 -4.40
N THR A 38 0.78 -18.20 -5.45
CA THR A 38 1.45 -18.07 -6.75
C THR A 38 2.81 -17.39 -6.63
N TYR A 39 2.88 -16.27 -5.92
CA TYR A 39 4.12 -15.50 -5.77
C TYR A 39 5.00 -15.95 -4.60
N ARG A 40 4.54 -16.91 -3.78
CA ARG A 40 5.18 -17.31 -2.51
C ARG A 40 5.52 -16.07 -1.67
N ALA A 41 4.53 -15.20 -1.54
CA ALA A 41 4.63 -13.93 -0.83
C ALA A 41 4.02 -14.06 0.57
N CYS A 42 4.66 -13.46 1.58
CA CYS A 42 3.97 -13.23 2.85
C CYS A 42 2.88 -12.16 2.65
N ARG A 43 1.89 -12.12 3.54
CA ARG A 43 0.79 -11.13 3.50
C ARG A 43 1.25 -9.69 3.29
N SER A 44 2.36 -9.31 3.91
CA SER A 44 2.93 -7.96 3.79
C SER A 44 3.46 -7.69 2.39
N CYS A 45 4.17 -8.63 1.77
CA CYS A 45 4.69 -8.42 0.41
C CYS A 45 3.57 -8.54 -0.63
N ASP A 46 2.56 -9.37 -0.38
CA ASP A 46 1.38 -9.47 -1.24
C ASP A 46 0.59 -8.16 -1.28
N PHE A 47 0.39 -7.52 -0.12
CA PHE A 47 -0.14 -6.16 -0.05
C PHE A 47 0.65 -5.15 -0.89
N TRP A 48 1.98 -5.15 -0.77
CA TRP A 48 2.84 -4.25 -1.56
C TRP A 48 2.86 -4.61 -3.05
N LEU A 49 2.63 -5.87 -3.42
CA LEU A 49 2.38 -6.26 -4.81
C LEU A 49 1.05 -5.69 -5.33
N THR A 50 -0.01 -5.62 -4.51
CA THR A 50 -1.23 -4.88 -4.88
C THR A 50 -0.93 -3.42 -5.17
N CYS A 51 -0.23 -2.75 -4.24
CA CYS A 51 0.08 -1.34 -4.34
C CYS A 51 0.94 -1.03 -5.57
N LEU A 52 1.89 -1.92 -5.89
CA LEU A 52 2.66 -1.84 -7.12
C LEU A 52 1.76 -1.98 -8.36
N GLY A 53 0.73 -2.83 -8.31
CA GLY A 53 -0.26 -2.98 -9.38
C GLY A 53 -1.02 -1.69 -9.68
N TYR A 54 -1.25 -0.81 -8.70
CA TYR A 54 -1.90 0.48 -8.92
C TYR A 54 -1.10 1.41 -9.84
N MET A 55 0.23 1.27 -9.89
CA MET A 55 1.05 2.02 -10.86
C MET A 55 0.69 1.66 -12.30
N MET A 56 0.33 0.40 -12.56
CA MET A 56 -0.11 -0.05 -13.88
C MET A 56 -1.49 0.48 -14.27
N LEU A 57 -2.25 1.01 -13.29
CA LEU A 57 -3.55 1.65 -13.47
C LEU A 57 -3.43 3.18 -13.51
N GLY A 58 -2.23 3.72 -13.73
CA GLY A 58 -2.02 5.16 -13.76
C GLY A 58 -2.09 5.80 -12.38
N ASP A 59 -1.47 5.14 -11.39
CA ASP A 59 -1.48 5.55 -9.98
C ASP A 59 -2.88 5.70 -9.39
N GLN A 60 -3.72 4.68 -9.66
CA GLN A 60 -5.07 4.57 -9.13
C GLN A 60 -5.36 3.16 -8.64
N ASP A 61 -6.22 3.06 -7.63
CA ASP A 61 -6.85 1.78 -7.29
C ASP A 61 -8.02 1.46 -8.25
N PRO A 62 -8.63 0.26 -8.16
CA PRO A 62 -9.75 -0.13 -9.02
C PRO A 62 -11.00 0.75 -8.90
N ASP A 63 -11.16 1.49 -7.80
CA ASP A 63 -12.27 2.41 -7.56
C ASP A 63 -11.94 3.85 -8.03
N GLY A 64 -10.78 4.04 -8.70
CA GLY A 64 -10.31 5.33 -9.18
C GLY A 64 -9.76 6.23 -8.08
N ARG A 65 -9.46 5.70 -6.89
CA ARG A 65 -8.81 6.46 -5.81
C ARG A 65 -7.37 6.70 -6.21
N ARG A 66 -6.90 7.95 -6.12
CA ARG A 66 -5.53 8.32 -6.51
C ARG A 66 -4.51 7.83 -5.50
N VAL A 67 -3.43 7.25 -5.99
CA VAL A 67 -2.26 6.84 -5.21
C VAL A 67 -1.26 7.97 -5.13
N LEU A 68 -0.82 8.28 -3.91
CA LEU A 68 0.32 9.16 -3.66
C LEU A 68 1.46 8.35 -3.03
N ARG A 69 2.68 8.56 -3.52
CA ARG A 69 3.92 8.07 -2.94
C ARG A 69 4.77 9.29 -2.63
N ILE A 70 4.94 9.58 -1.34
CA ILE A 70 5.57 10.80 -0.84
C ILE A 70 6.52 10.40 0.28
N ASP A 71 7.81 10.71 0.14
CA ASP A 71 8.86 10.41 1.11
C ASP A 71 8.87 8.92 1.53
N GLY A 72 8.75 8.04 0.53
CA GLY A 72 8.72 6.60 0.76
C GLY A 72 7.50 6.05 1.49
N ARG A 73 6.44 6.84 1.64
CA ARG A 73 5.15 6.40 2.18
C ARG A 73 4.11 6.32 1.09
N HIS A 74 3.21 5.36 1.20
CA HIS A 74 2.12 5.13 0.25
C HIS A 74 0.80 5.60 0.85
N TYR A 75 0.03 6.35 0.07
CA TYR A 75 -1.25 6.90 0.45
C TYR A 75 -2.29 6.67 -0.64
N LEU A 76 -3.57 6.66 -0.26
CA LEU A 76 -4.70 6.81 -1.17
C LEU A 76 -5.48 8.07 -0.82
N THR A 77 -5.78 8.90 -1.82
CA THR A 77 -6.83 9.93 -1.65
C THR A 77 -8.17 9.31 -1.97
N TRP A 78 -9.22 9.68 -1.26
CA TRP A 78 -10.56 9.16 -1.51
C TRP A 78 -11.61 10.26 -1.45
N THR A 79 -12.82 9.97 -1.92
CA THR A 79 -13.99 10.84 -1.75
C THR A 79 -15.09 10.08 -1.02
N LYS A 80 -16.01 10.81 -0.40
CA LYS A 80 -17.17 10.20 0.28
C LYS A 80 -17.96 9.24 -0.63
N ASP A 81 -18.07 9.55 -1.91
CA ASP A 81 -18.75 8.73 -2.91
C ASP A 81 -18.00 7.42 -3.20
N GLN A 82 -16.67 7.42 -3.15
CA GLN A 82 -15.85 6.22 -3.29
C GLN A 82 -15.85 5.36 -2.02
N GLY A 83 -16.27 5.91 -0.88
CA GLY A 83 -16.18 5.26 0.42
C GLY A 83 -14.75 5.11 0.94
N LEU A 84 -14.63 4.72 2.21
CA LEU A 84 -13.36 4.51 2.87
C LEU A 84 -12.54 3.42 2.16
N PRO A 85 -11.22 3.60 1.99
CA PRO A 85 -10.37 2.57 1.41
C PRO A 85 -10.46 1.25 2.20
N PRO A 86 -10.47 0.08 1.52
CA PRO A 86 -10.68 -1.22 2.15
C PRO A 86 -9.48 -1.72 2.97
N GLU A 87 -8.32 -1.05 2.89
CA GLU A 87 -7.05 -1.50 3.43
C GLU A 87 -6.67 -0.80 4.75
N ILE A 88 -5.85 -1.46 5.57
CA ILE A 88 -5.44 -1.01 6.90
C ILE A 88 -4.63 0.31 6.80
N GLY A 89 -4.97 1.35 7.57
CA GLY A 89 -4.25 2.62 7.55
C GLY A 89 -4.77 3.66 8.54
N TYR A 90 -4.19 4.86 8.50
CA TYR A 90 -4.62 6.02 9.30
C TYR A 90 -5.20 7.09 8.38
N ALA A 91 -6.43 7.51 8.67
CA ALA A 91 -7.02 8.74 8.13
C ALA A 91 -6.68 9.91 9.06
N GLY A 92 -6.04 10.94 8.53
CA GLY A 92 -5.89 12.23 9.22
C GLY A 92 -6.95 13.20 8.72
N SER A 93 -7.51 14.02 9.61
CA SER A 93 -8.58 14.98 9.29
C SER A 93 -8.06 16.40 9.03
N TRP A 94 -6.99 16.54 8.25
CA TRP A 94 -6.36 17.83 7.96
C TRP A 94 -6.33 18.03 6.44
N VAL A 95 -6.59 19.25 5.98
CA VAL A 95 -6.42 19.60 4.56
C VAL A 95 -4.94 19.45 4.22
N LEU A 96 -4.61 18.47 3.39
CA LEU A 96 -3.28 18.26 2.86
C LEU A 96 -3.23 18.83 1.45
N HIS A 97 -2.14 19.56 1.18
CA HIS A 97 -1.83 20.07 -0.15
C HIS A 97 -0.69 19.28 -0.75
N TYR A 98 -0.80 18.90 -2.03
CA TYR A 98 0.24 18.17 -2.73
C TYR A 98 0.32 18.56 -4.20
N THR A 99 1.48 18.36 -4.80
CA THR A 99 1.69 18.44 -6.25
C THR A 99 2.14 17.08 -6.78
N LEU A 100 1.77 16.76 -8.01
CA LEU A 100 2.27 15.58 -8.71
C LEU A 100 3.60 15.92 -9.38
N LEU A 101 4.57 15.01 -9.28
CA LEU A 101 5.91 15.23 -9.85
C LEU A 101 5.93 15.20 -11.38
N ASP A 102 4.92 14.57 -12.00
CA ASP A 102 4.76 14.49 -13.44
C ASP A 102 3.80 15.54 -14.02
N ASP A 103 3.19 16.39 -13.18
CA ASP A 103 2.34 17.48 -13.64
C ASP A 103 3.19 18.71 -14.01
N PRO A 104 3.37 19.03 -15.30
CA PRO A 104 4.19 20.16 -15.74
C PRO A 104 3.60 21.53 -15.36
N ARG A 105 2.34 21.56 -14.91
CA ARG A 105 1.68 22.80 -14.45
C ARG A 105 1.90 23.05 -12.96
N GLU A 106 2.49 22.09 -12.25
CA GLU A 106 2.68 22.14 -10.80
C GLU A 106 1.37 22.45 -10.06
N THR A 107 0.27 21.83 -10.50
CA THR A 107 -1.06 22.08 -9.91
C THR A 107 -1.07 21.66 -8.45
N VAL A 108 -1.43 22.60 -7.57
CA VAL A 108 -1.64 22.31 -6.16
C VAL A 108 -3.01 21.69 -5.98
N HIS A 109 -3.02 20.43 -5.55
CA HIS A 109 -4.21 19.71 -5.15
C HIS A 109 -4.43 19.83 -3.64
N ALA A 110 -5.69 19.92 -3.21
CA ALA A 110 -6.08 19.89 -1.81
C ALA A 110 -6.99 18.67 -1.56
N THR A 111 -6.82 18.00 -0.42
CA THR A 111 -7.72 16.93 0.01
C THR A 111 -7.76 16.85 1.54
N GLU A 112 -8.94 16.57 2.07
CA GLU A 112 -9.15 16.26 3.50
C GLU A 112 -9.10 14.74 3.76
N GLU A 113 -9.08 13.95 2.69
CA GLU A 113 -9.39 12.53 2.71
C GLU A 113 -8.19 11.75 2.17
N VAL A 114 -7.21 11.57 3.04
CA VAL A 114 -5.97 10.83 2.77
C VAL A 114 -5.83 9.66 3.71
N TRP A 115 -5.53 8.50 3.12
CA TRP A 115 -5.34 7.25 3.83
C TRP A 115 -3.89 6.82 3.75
N LEU A 116 -3.14 6.91 4.86
CA LEU A 116 -1.78 6.39 4.95
C LEU A 116 -1.82 4.86 5.03
N MET A 117 -1.37 4.21 3.96
CA MET A 117 -1.29 2.75 3.83
C MET A 117 -0.02 2.17 4.47
N GLY A 118 1.05 2.98 4.55
CA GLY A 118 2.27 2.62 5.27
C GLY A 118 3.56 3.06 4.58
N THR A 119 4.69 2.68 5.18
CA THR A 119 6.02 2.92 4.61
C THR A 119 6.39 1.82 3.64
N ILE A 120 6.78 2.21 2.41
CA ILE A 120 7.18 1.31 1.34
C ILE A 120 8.47 0.59 1.77
N PRO A 121 8.51 -0.76 1.81
CA PRO A 121 9.70 -1.49 2.19
C PRO A 121 10.84 -1.27 1.21
N ASP A 122 12.08 -1.29 1.69
CA ASP A 122 13.29 -1.06 0.88
C ASP A 122 13.36 -1.92 -0.39
N HIS A 123 12.97 -3.19 -0.30
CA HIS A 123 12.94 -4.13 -1.43
C HIS A 123 11.87 -3.81 -2.50
N PHE A 124 10.96 -2.87 -2.24
CA PHE A 124 10.02 -2.31 -3.19
C PHE A 124 10.37 -0.89 -3.64
N ARG A 125 11.22 -0.16 -2.93
CA ARG A 125 11.49 1.28 -3.19
C ARG A 125 11.96 1.56 -4.61
N ALA A 126 12.84 0.73 -5.16
CA ALA A 126 13.32 0.88 -6.53
C ALA A 126 12.22 0.76 -7.60
N ARG A 127 11.10 0.09 -7.27
CA ARG A 127 9.97 -0.14 -8.18
C ARG A 127 8.79 0.78 -7.91
N MET A 128 8.75 1.39 -6.73
CA MET A 128 7.69 2.28 -6.27
C MET A 128 8.31 3.63 -5.87
N PRO A 129 8.83 4.40 -6.85
CA PRO A 129 9.38 5.73 -6.59
C PRO A 129 8.27 6.69 -6.17
N ASP A 130 8.66 7.79 -5.54
CA ASP A 130 7.72 8.84 -5.18
C ASP A 130 7.12 9.48 -6.45
N ASN A 131 5.85 9.85 -6.39
CA ASN A 131 5.11 10.45 -7.51
C ASN A 131 4.49 11.82 -7.16
N ALA A 132 4.61 12.23 -5.90
CA ALA A 132 4.05 13.48 -5.40
C ALA A 132 4.92 14.03 -4.26
N VAL A 133 4.68 15.29 -3.92
CA VAL A 133 5.25 15.94 -2.73
C VAL A 133 4.15 16.69 -1.99
N PHE A 134 4.23 16.71 -0.64
CA PHE A 134 3.41 17.62 0.14
C PHE A 134 3.95 19.03 0.02
N VAL A 135 3.04 20.01 -0.07
CA VAL A 135 3.38 21.44 -0.14
C VAL A 135 2.66 22.21 0.97
N PRO A 136 3.18 23.37 1.40
CA PRO A 136 2.47 24.24 2.32
C PRO A 136 1.10 24.67 1.75
N PRO A 137 0.11 24.98 2.62
CA PRO A 137 -1.06 25.73 2.15
C PRO A 137 -0.58 27.07 1.58
N GLY A 138 -1.05 27.38 0.36
CA GLY A 138 -0.77 28.64 -0.33
C GLY A 138 -1.45 29.84 0.32
#